data_AF-A0A7Y4UFF3-F1
#
_entry.id   AF-A0A7Y4UFF3-F1
#
_cell.length_a   1.000
_cell.length_b   1.000
_cell.length_c   1.000
_cell.angle_alpha   90.00
_cell.angle_beta   90.00
_cell.angle_gamma   90.00
#
_symmetry.space_group_name_H-M   'P 1'
#
loop_
_entity.id
_entity.type
_entity.pdbx_description
1 polymer ?
#
loop_
_entity_poly.entity_id
_entity_poly.type
_entity_poly.pdbx_seq_one_letter_code
_entity_poly.pdbx_strand_id
1 'polypeptide(L)'
;MQNVLRFIALFALCCLPLITFAQGKLWKDYLGKWDISGEAPHQNYVYWLEVKEVDGKLAADFLNRGGSVLPVSEIRFENGELIFRAARANERAPQ
;
A
#
# COMPACT_ATOMS: atom_id res chain seq x y z
N MET A 1 -16.26 -11.88 -52.93
CA MET A 1 -15.22 -12.03 -51.88
C MET A 1 -14.94 -10.75 -51.09
N GLN A 2 -15.15 -9.54 -51.64
CA GLN A 2 -14.83 -8.26 -50.98
C GLN A 2 -15.75 -7.89 -49.79
N ASN A 3 -16.99 -8.38 -49.76
CA ASN A 3 -17.95 -8.08 -48.68
C ASN A 3 -17.72 -8.93 -47.43
N VAL A 4 -17.25 -10.17 -47.58
CA VAL A 4 -16.89 -11.07 -46.46
C VAL A 4 -15.68 -10.53 -45.69
N LEU A 5 -14.72 -9.93 -46.42
CA LEU A 5 -13.53 -9.32 -45.85
C LEU A 5 -13.85 -8.06 -45.00
N ARG A 6 -14.93 -7.33 -45.32
CA ARG A 6 -15.40 -6.17 -44.56
C ARG A 6 -16.11 -6.56 -43.26
N PHE A 7 -16.84 -7.67 -43.24
CA PHE A 7 -17.46 -8.20 -42.02
C PHE A 7 -16.45 -8.70 -41.00
N ILE A 8 -15.34 -9.31 -41.46
CA ILE A 8 -14.24 -9.75 -40.58
C ILE A 8 -13.49 -8.55 -39.99
N ALA A 9 -13.30 -7.48 -40.78
CA ALA A 9 -12.64 -6.25 -40.32
C ALA A 9 -13.47 -5.47 -39.26
N LEU A 10 -14.80 -5.52 -39.32
CA LEU A 10 -15.68 -4.89 -38.33
C LEU A 10 -15.80 -5.68 -37.02
N PHE A 11 -15.62 -7.00 -37.06
CA PHE A 11 -15.64 -7.84 -35.85
C PHE A 11 -14.32 -7.78 -35.07
N ALA A 12 -13.19 -7.57 -35.76
CA ALA A 12 -11.87 -7.46 -35.15
C ALA A 12 -11.66 -6.17 -34.32
N LEU A 13 -12.46 -5.11 -34.57
CA LEU A 13 -12.36 -3.83 -33.85
C LEU A 13 -13.19 -3.79 -32.56
N CYS A 14 -14.11 -4.73 -32.37
CA CYS A 14 -15.04 -4.77 -31.21
C CYS A 14 -14.57 -5.70 -30.08
N CYS A 15 -13.47 -6.44 -30.29
CA CYS A 15 -12.82 -7.29 -29.30
C CYS A 15 -11.43 -6.76 -28.93
N LEU A 16 -11.23 -5.44 -28.87
CA LEU A 16 -10.16 -4.89 -28.03
C LEU A 16 -10.55 -5.25 -26.60
N PRO A 17 -9.88 -6.22 -25.97
CA PRO A 17 -10.34 -6.73 -24.71
C PRO A 17 -10.31 -5.60 -23.69
N LEU A 18 -11.44 -5.47 -22.99
CA LEU A 18 -11.55 -4.90 -21.66
C LEU A 18 -10.56 -5.61 -20.72
N ILE A 19 -9.27 -5.40 -20.91
CA ILE A 19 -8.27 -5.69 -19.89
C ILE A 19 -8.21 -4.44 -19.04
N THR A 20 -9.31 -4.15 -18.36
CA THR A 20 -9.23 -3.38 -17.14
C THR A 20 -8.52 -4.32 -16.18
N PHE A 21 -7.19 -4.24 -16.14
CA PHE A 21 -6.44 -4.81 -15.03
C PHE A 21 -7.10 -4.23 -13.78
N ALA A 22 -7.76 -5.07 -13.01
CA ALA A 22 -8.02 -4.76 -11.63
C ALA A 22 -6.64 -4.66 -10.98
N GLN A 23 -6.02 -3.47 -11.08
CA GLN A 23 -4.91 -3.09 -10.23
C GLN A 23 -5.53 -2.98 -8.84
N GLY A 24 -5.70 -4.14 -8.18
CA GLY A 24 -5.84 -4.17 -6.75
C GLY A 24 -4.75 -3.25 -6.21
N LYS A 25 -5.14 -2.24 -5.42
CA LYS A 25 -4.20 -1.24 -4.92
C LYS A 25 -3.01 -2.01 -4.33
N LEU A 26 -1.83 -1.83 -4.92
CA LEU A 26 -0.66 -2.72 -4.73
C LEU A 26 -0.22 -2.81 -3.25
N TRP A 27 -0.67 -1.86 -2.43
CA TRP A 27 -0.44 -1.83 -0.99
C TRP A 27 -1.42 -2.68 -0.17
N LYS A 28 -2.49 -3.24 -0.75
CA LYS A 28 -3.48 -4.04 0.00
C LYS A 28 -2.85 -5.23 0.72
N ASP A 29 -1.80 -5.79 0.13
CA ASP A 29 -1.02 -6.88 0.72
C ASP A 29 -0.24 -6.45 1.97
N TYR A 30 -0.09 -5.14 2.19
CA TYR A 30 0.60 -4.56 3.34
C TYR A 30 -0.37 -4.19 4.49
N LEU A 31 -1.68 -4.32 4.28
CA LEU A 31 -2.66 -4.09 5.36
C LEU A 31 -2.50 -5.11 6.48
N GLY A 32 -2.72 -4.65 7.72
CA GLY A 32 -2.67 -5.48 8.91
C GLY A 32 -1.53 -5.12 9.85
N LYS A 33 -1.32 -5.97 10.85
CA LYS A 33 -0.29 -5.79 11.87
C LYS A 33 0.92 -6.65 11.56
N TRP A 34 2.08 -6.01 11.56
CA TRP A 34 3.38 -6.60 11.27
C TRP A 34 4.24 -6.50 12.51
N ASP A 35 4.65 -7.63 13.06
CA ASP A 35 5.70 -7.66 14.07
C ASP A 35 7.06 -7.50 13.37
N ILE A 36 7.91 -6.61 13.91
CA ILE A 36 9.20 -6.26 13.32
C ILE A 36 10.29 -6.69 14.30
N SER A 37 11.37 -7.27 13.77
CA SER A 37 12.57 -7.59 14.55
C SER A 37 13.67 -6.58 14.25
N GLY A 38 14.28 -6.03 15.30
CA GLY A 38 15.45 -5.17 15.16
C GLY A 38 16.72 -5.98 14.91
N GLU A 39 17.65 -5.44 14.13
CA GLU A 39 19.02 -5.96 14.03
C GLU A 39 19.86 -5.56 15.26
N ALA A 40 21.10 -6.07 15.40
CA ALA A 40 21.99 -5.67 16.50
C ALA A 40 22.22 -4.15 16.51
N PRO A 41 22.20 -3.46 17.69
CA PRO A 41 22.01 -3.96 19.05
C PRO A 41 20.54 -3.95 19.53
N HIS A 42 19.60 -3.84 18.62
CA HIS A 42 18.18 -3.58 18.86
C HIS A 42 17.27 -4.81 18.86
N GLN A 43 17.85 -6.01 18.90
CA GLN A 43 17.13 -7.29 18.81
C GLN A 43 16.13 -7.53 19.95
N ASN A 44 16.37 -6.96 21.13
CA ASN A 44 15.56 -7.21 22.33
C ASN A 44 14.39 -6.23 22.49
N TYR A 45 14.17 -5.32 21.54
CA TYR A 45 13.05 -4.40 21.57
C TYR A 45 11.85 -5.00 20.83
N VAL A 46 10.66 -4.69 21.32
CA VAL A 46 9.41 -5.02 20.64
C VAL A 46 9.08 -3.90 19.65
N TYR A 47 8.89 -4.27 18.39
CA TYR A 47 8.44 -3.38 17.33
C TYR A 47 7.24 -3.97 16.65
N TRP A 48 6.32 -3.10 16.24
CA TRP A 48 5.28 -3.48 15.29
C TRP A 48 4.84 -2.27 14.48
N LEU A 49 4.35 -2.53 13.27
CA LEU A 49 3.69 -1.58 12.39
C LEU A 49 2.29 -2.10 12.10
N GLU A 50 1.27 -1.30 12.35
CA GLU A 50 -0.09 -1.62 11.93
C GLU A 50 -0.48 -0.68 10.79
N VAL A 51 -0.70 -1.25 9.61
CA VAL A 51 -1.08 -0.51 8.40
C VAL A 51 -2.58 -0.68 8.16
N LYS A 52 -3.27 0.44 7.99
CA LYS A 52 -4.73 0.54 7.88
C LYS A 52 -5.12 1.32 6.64
N GLU A 53 -6.33 1.07 6.17
CA GLU A 53 -7.01 1.97 5.24
C GLU A 53 -8.07 2.78 6.02
N VAL A 54 -7.97 4.10 5.95
CA VAL A 54 -8.94 5.04 6.52
C VAL A 54 -9.36 5.97 5.40
N ASP A 55 -10.66 6.02 5.09
CA ASP A 55 -11.23 6.86 4.03
C ASP A 55 -10.53 6.71 2.66
N GLY A 56 -10.16 5.48 2.27
CA GLY A 56 -9.49 5.20 1.00
C GLY A 56 -7.99 5.49 0.97
N LYS A 57 -7.42 5.96 2.08
CA LYS A 57 -6.02 6.36 2.25
C LYS A 57 -5.29 5.45 3.22
N LEU A 58 -3.99 5.30 3.00
CA LEU A 58 -3.13 4.59 3.94
C LEU A 58 -2.97 5.41 5.22
N ALA A 59 -3.05 4.73 6.35
CA ALA A 59 -2.71 5.23 7.68
C ALA A 59 -1.91 4.13 8.40
N ALA A 60 -1.15 4.49 9.43
CA ALA A 60 -0.45 3.50 10.23
C ALA A 60 -0.15 3.96 11.65
N ASP A 61 -0.01 2.99 12.54
CA ASP A 61 0.51 3.13 13.89
C ASP A 61 1.82 2.35 14.01
N PHE A 62 2.81 2.91 14.69
CA PHE A 62 4.13 2.30 14.82
C PHE A 62 4.58 2.30 16.29
N LEU A 63 4.85 1.11 16.84
CA LEU A 63 5.56 0.97 18.10
C LEU A 63 7.07 0.89 17.82
N ASN A 64 7.80 1.89 18.30
CA ASN A 64 9.25 1.94 18.18
C ASN A 64 9.96 1.61 19.51
N ARG A 65 11.30 1.66 19.48
CA ARG A 65 12.17 1.39 20.65
C ARG A 65 11.92 2.28 21.87
N GLY A 66 11.22 3.41 21.70
CA GLY A 66 10.88 4.33 22.78
C GLY A 66 9.73 3.84 23.66
N GLY A 67 9.10 2.70 23.32
CA GLY A 67 8.06 2.06 24.14
C GLY A 67 6.69 2.73 24.05
N SER A 68 6.53 3.74 23.20
CA SER A 68 5.25 4.38 22.91
C SER A 68 4.82 4.10 21.48
N VAL A 69 3.53 3.85 21.29
CA VAL A 69 2.92 3.87 19.96
C VAL A 69 2.92 5.31 19.45
N LEU A 70 3.35 5.47 18.21
CA LEU A 70 3.39 6.73 17.48
C LEU A 70 2.53 6.60 16.23
N PRO A 71 1.64 7.58 15.96
CA PRO A 71 1.01 7.64 14.65
C PRO A 71 2.09 7.87 13.58
N VAL A 72 1.86 7.34 12.40
CA VAL A 72 2.70 7.59 11.23
C VAL A 72 2.25 8.90 10.57
N SER A 73 3.16 9.88 10.46
CA SER A 73 2.85 11.21 9.92
C SER A 73 2.90 11.26 8.39
N GLU A 74 3.58 10.30 7.76
CA GLU A 74 3.66 10.15 6.31
C GLU A 74 3.71 8.66 5.97
N ILE A 75 2.89 8.21 5.03
CA ILE A 75 2.89 6.84 4.51
C ILE A 75 2.58 6.86 3.02
N ARG A 76 3.39 6.15 2.23
CA ARG A 76 3.19 6.03 0.78
C ARG A 76 3.70 4.68 0.28
N PHE A 77 3.20 4.28 -0.88
CA PHE A 77 3.60 3.06 -1.55
C PHE A 77 4.17 3.40 -2.93
N GLU A 78 5.46 3.17 -3.11
CA GLU A 78 6.21 3.57 -4.31
C GLU A 78 7.18 2.44 -4.69
N ASN A 79 7.26 2.09 -5.97
CA ASN A 79 8.20 1.08 -6.48
C ASN A 79 8.15 -0.29 -5.79
N GLY A 80 6.99 -0.69 -5.28
CA GLY A 80 6.83 -1.97 -4.58
C GLY A 80 7.17 -1.91 -3.08
N GLU A 81 7.53 -0.74 -2.56
CA GLU A 81 7.91 -0.53 -1.16
C GLU A 81 6.88 0.32 -0.42
N LEU A 82 6.59 -0.06 0.83
CA LEU A 82 5.86 0.77 1.78
C LEU A 82 6.84 1.66 2.54
N ILE A 83 6.77 2.97 2.32
CA ILE A 83 7.65 3.95 2.94
C ILE A 83 6.83 4.75 3.96
N PHE A 84 7.34 4.86 5.18
CA PHE A 84 6.66 5.59 6.26
C PHE A 84 7.61 6.41 7.14
N ARG A 85 7.05 7.41 7.83
CA ARG A 85 7.73 8.22 8.84
C ARG A 85 6.92 8.22 10.13
N ALA A 86 7.54 7.79 11.22
CA ALA A 86 6.95 7.92 12.55
C ALA A 86 6.88 9.40 12.97
N ALA A 87 5.77 9.82 13.57
CA ALA A 87 5.67 11.16 14.16
C ALA A 87 6.70 11.33 15.27
N ARG A 88 7.25 12.54 15.41
CA ARG A 88 8.08 12.87 16.58
C ARG A 88 7.20 13.07 17.81
N ALA A 89 7.78 12.95 19.00
CA ALA A 89 7.05 13.13 20.26
C ALA A 89 6.36 14.50 20.36
N ASN A 90 6.93 15.56 19.78
CA ASN A 90 6.37 16.90 19.73
C ASN A 90 5.35 17.11 18.60
N GLU A 91 5.16 16.13 17.73
CA GLU A 91 4.21 16.14 16.60
C GLU A 91 2.95 15.30 16.91
N ARG A 92 2.77 14.84 18.16
CA ARG A 92 1.50 14.25 18.60
C ARG A 92 0.41 15.33 18.53
N ALA A 93 -0.33 15.37 17.42
CA ALA A 93 -1.55 16.14 17.34
C ALA A 93 -2.56 15.59 18.38
N PRO A 94 -3.37 16.45 19.03
CA PRO A 94 -4.52 15.97 19.78
C PRO A 94 -5.46 15.20 18.83
N GLN A 95 -5.89 14.03 19.28
CA GLN A 95 -6.85 13.14 18.61
C GLN A 95 -8.23 13.79 18.52
#